data_AF-A0A416W0Y7-F1
#
_entry.id   AF-A0A416W0Y7-F1
#
_cell.length_a   1.000
_cell.length_b   1.000
_cell.length_c   1.000
_cell.angle_alpha   90.00
_cell.angle_beta   90.00
_cell.angle_gamma   90.00
#
_symmetry.space_group_name_H-M   'P 1'
#
loop_
_entity.id
_entity.type
_entity.pdbx_description
1 polymer ?
#
loop_
_entity_poly.entity_id
_entity_poly.type
_entity_poly.pdbx_seq_one_letter_code
_entity_poly.pdbx_strand_id
1 'polypeptide(L)' 'MEVGVKIKEYLEEKGITQTFISRKTGIELPKLNLALNGKRRITLEEYSLICGVLKLNTDFFLKPRLPDETKNC' A
#
# COMPACT_ATOMS: atom_id res chain seq x y z
N MET A 1 -11.19 0.54 4.20
CA MET A 1 -10.06 1.30 3.63
C MET A 1 -9.08 0.35 2.95
N GLU A 2 -8.71 0.64 1.70
CA GLU A 2 -7.72 -0.13 0.95
C GLU A 2 -6.29 0.16 1.41
N VAL A 3 -5.36 -0.78 1.19
CA VAL A 3 -3.96 -0.65 1.64
C VAL A 3 -3.24 0.54 1.00
N GLY A 4 -3.54 0.86 -0.26
CA GLY A 4 -2.92 2.00 -0.94
C GLY A 4 -3.24 3.33 -0.28
N VAL A 5 -4.47 3.51 0.21
CA VAL A 5 -4.88 4.73 0.92
C VAL A 5 -4.15 4.84 2.26
N LYS A 6 -4.01 3.74 3.01
CA LYS A 6 -3.22 3.73 4.26
C LYS A 6 -1.75 4.09 4.03
N ILE A 7 -1.16 3.61 2.94
CA ILE A 7 0.21 3.96 2.57
C ILE A 7 0.28 5.46 2.26
N LYS A 8 -0.68 6.00 1.49
CA LYS A 8 -0.72 7.42 1.16
C LYS A 8 -0.72 8.30 2.41
N GLU A 9 -1.60 8.02 3.37
CA GLU A 9 -1.69 8.74 4.64
C GLU A 9 -0.36 8.69 5.39
N TYR A 10 0.26 7.51 5.49
CA TYR A 10 1.57 7.35 6.13
C TYR A 10 2.66 8.18 5.44
N LEU A 11 2.68 8.22 4.10
CA LEU A 11 3.65 9.01 3.34
C LEU A 11 3.47 10.50 3.64
N GLU A 12 2.23 10.99 3.67
CA GLU A 12 1.89 12.38 3.97
C GLU A 12 2.30 12.76 5.41
N GLU A 13 1.97 11.91 6.40
CA GLU A 13 2.34 12.11 7.80
C GLU A 13 3.86 12.14 8.03
N LYS A 14 4.62 11.38 7.24
CA LYS A 14 6.10 11.30 7.35
C LYS A 14 6.83 12.26 6.41
N GLY A 15 6.11 13.06 5.62
CA GLY A 15 6.71 13.95 4.63
C GLY A 15 7.48 13.22 3.52
N ILE A 16 7.11 11.97 3.23
CA ILE A 16 7.75 11.14 2.20
C ILE A 16 7.02 11.36 0.87
N THR A 17 7.77 11.71 -0.18
CA THR A 17 7.16 11.97 -1.49
C THR A 17 6.87 10.69 -2.26
N GLN A 18 5.79 10.69 -3.05
CA GLN A 18 5.48 9.58 -3.97
C GLN A 18 6.61 9.37 -5.00
N THR A 19 7.27 10.44 -5.42
CA THR A 19 8.44 10.40 -6.33
C THR A 19 9.60 9.63 -5.71
N PHE A 20 9.86 9.78 -4.41
CA PHE A 20 10.89 9.01 -3.71
C PHE A 20 10.58 7.51 -3.77
N ILE A 21 9.34 7.12 -3.46
CA ILE A 21 8.89 5.72 -3.50
C ILE A 21 8.97 5.16 -4.92
N SER A 22 8.47 5.90 -5.91
CA SER A 22 8.53 5.52 -7.32
C SER A 22 9.97 5.22 -7.77
N ARG A 23 10.92 6.11 -7.45
CA ARG A 23 12.33 5.91 -7.81
C ARG A 23 12.97 4.71 -7.12
N LYS A 24 12.64 4.45 -5.86
CA LYS A 24 13.24 3.34 -5.08
C LYS A 24 12.65 1.98 -5.43
N THR A 25 11.38 1.94 -5.82
CA THR A 25 10.66 0.70 -6.14
C THR A 25 10.66 0.37 -7.64
N GLY A 26 10.94 1.35 -8.50
CA GLY A 26 10.78 1.21 -9.96
C GLY A 26 9.33 1.29 -10.43
N ILE A 27 8.37 1.46 -9.52
CA ILE A 27 6.94 1.63 -9.87
C ILE A 27 6.76 3.00 -10.49
N GLU A 28 6.18 3.07 -11.68
CA GLU A 28 5.92 4.35 -12.35
C GLU A 28 5.01 5.25 -11.50
N LEU A 29 5.36 6.54 -11.43
CA LEU A 29 4.66 7.51 -10.61
C LEU A 29 3.14 7.58 -10.87
N PRO A 30 2.63 7.53 -12.12
CA PRO A 30 1.19 7.50 -12.37
C PRO A 30 0.51 6.24 -11.83
N LYS A 31 1.15 5.07 -11.94
CA LYS A 31 0.63 3.80 -11.41
C LYS A 31 0.58 3.85 -9.88
N LEU A 32 1.65 4.34 -9.26
CA LEU A 32 1.71 4.53 -7.81
C LEU A 32 0.62 5.51 -7.36
N ASN A 33 0.43 6.62 -8.06
CA ASN A 33 -0.59 7.61 -7.73
C ASN A 33 -2.00 7.02 -7.77
N LEU A 34 -2.35 6.28 -8.83
CA LEU A 34 -3.65 5.60 -8.92
C LEU A 34 -3.85 4.62 -7.76
N ALA A 35 -2.79 3.89 -7.41
CA ALA A 35 -2.85 2.89 -6.34
C ALA A 35 -3.01 3.52 -4.95
N LEU A 36 -2.27 4.60 -4.67
CA LEU A 36 -2.34 5.35 -3.41
C LEU A 36 -3.68 6.07 -3.22
N ASN A 37 -4.41 6.36 -4.30
CA ASN A 37 -5.75 6.93 -4.25
C ASN A 37 -6.89 5.89 -4.34
N GLY A 38 -6.58 4.59 -4.24
CA GLY A 38 -7.60 3.52 -4.30
C GLY A 38 -8.26 3.35 -5.66
N LYS A 39 -7.68 3.92 -6.73
CA LYS A 39 -8.16 3.76 -8.11
C LYS A 39 -7.56 2.52 -8.79
N ARG A 40 -6.60 1.87 -8.14
CA ARG A 40 -5.90 0.68 -8.61
C ARG A 40 -5.49 -0.19 -7.41
N ARG A 41 -5.62 -1.51 -7.55
CA ARG A 41 -5.10 -2.45 -6.56
C ARG A 41 -3.57 -2.51 -6.59
N ILE A 42 -2.95 -2.54 -5.42
CA ILE A 42 -1.52 -2.80 -5.25
C ILE A 42 -1.29 -4.31 -5.26
N THR A 43 -0.34 -4.80 -6.06
CA THR A 43 0.04 -6.22 -6.03
C THR A 43 0.86 -6.53 -4.78
N LEU A 44 0.94 -7.81 -4.37
CA LEU A 44 1.77 -8.19 -3.22
C LEU A 44 3.26 -7.82 -3.43
N GLU A 45 3.76 -7.95 -4.66
CA GLU A 45 5.12 -7.58 -5.02
C GLU A 45 5.36 -6.07 -4.85
N GLU A 46 4.50 -5.22 -5.42
CA GLU A 46 4.57 -3.77 -5.25
C GLU A 46 4.48 -3.38 -3.78
N TYR A 47 3.57 -4.02 -3.02
CA TYR A 47 3.42 -3.80 -1.59
C TYR A 47 4.69 -4.16 -0.81
N SER A 48 5.31 -5.30 -1.12
CA SER A 48 6.53 -5.75 -0.46
C SER A 48 7.71 -4.81 -0.71
N LEU A 49 7.86 -4.29 -1.94
CA LEU A 49 8.88 -3.31 -2.30
C LEU A 49 8.67 -2.00 -1.53
N ILE A 50 7.44 -1.50 -1.48
CA ILE A 50 7.11 -0.28 -0.72
C ILE A 50 7.44 -0.48 0.76
N CYS A 51 7.05 -1.60 1.37
CA CYS A 51 7.37 -1.90 2.78
C CYS A 51 8.89 -1.95 3.01
N GLY A 52 9.64 -2.58 2.12
CA GLY A 52 11.10 -2.63 2.17
C GLY A 52 11.75 -1.24 2.11
N VAL A 53 11.29 -0.37 1.20
CA VAL A 53 11.77 1.01 1.09
C VAL A 53 11.45 1.83 2.34
N LEU A 54 10.27 1.61 2.93
CA LEU A 54 9.84 2.28 4.16
C LEU A 54 10.46 1.67 5.43
N LYS A 55 11.20 0.56 5.31
CA LYS A 55 11.74 -0.24 6.43
C LYS A 55 10.65 -0.67 7.42
N LEU A 56 9.49 -1.05 6.89
CA LEU A 56 8.36 -1.57 7.64
C LEU A 56 8.16 -3.05 7.35
N ASN A 57 7.62 -3.79 8.32
CA ASN A 57 7.15 -5.15 8.09
C ASN A 57 5.85 -5.16 7.27
N THR A 58 5.61 -6.26 6.56
CA THR A 58 4.43 -6.45 5.71
C THR A 58 3.10 -6.55 6.47
N ASP A 59 3.14 -6.68 7.80
CA ASP A 59 1.96 -6.69 8.66
C ASP A 59 1.58 -5.29 9.19
N PHE A 60 2.36 -4.26 8.83
CA PHE A 60 2.13 -2.90 9.31
C PHE A 60 0.78 -2.35 8.81
N PHE A 61 0.53 -2.44 7.50
CA PHE A 61 -0.71 -1.94 6.89
C PHE A 61 -1.79 -3.02 6.73
N LEU A 62 -1.36 -4.27 6.53
CA LEU A 62 -2.23 -5.43 6.35
C LEU A 62 -2.39 -6.16 7.68
N LYS A 63 -3.64 -6.35 8.09
CA LYS A 63 -3.97 -7.20 9.24
C LYS A 63 -4.70 -8.45 8.74
N PRO A 64 -4.42 -9.63 9.33
CA PRO A 64 -5.17 -10.84 9.02
C PRO A 64 -6.67 -10.57 9.14
N ARG A 65 -7.43 -11.10 8.18
CA ARG A 65 -8.89 -11.10 8.23
C ARG A 65 -9.34 -12.54 8.20
N LEU A 66 -10.31 -12.86 9.05
CA LEU A 66 -11.06 -14.09 8.91
C LEU A 66 -12.00 -13.93 7.71
N PRO A 67 -12.28 -15.01 6.96
CA PRO A 67 -13.38 -14.98 6.00
C PRO A 67 -14.66 -14.58 6.73
N ASP A 68 -15.51 -13.78 6.09
CA ASP A 68 -16.82 -13.49 6.65
C ASP A 68 -17.55 -14.81 6.89
N GLU A 69 -18.00 -15.06 8.13
CA GLU A 69 -18.91 -16.16 8.38
C GLU A 69 -20.16 -15.92 7.55
N THR A 70 -20.27 -16.60 6.41
CA THR A 70 -21.57 -16.77 5.76
C THR A 70 -22.48 -17.41 6.78
N LYS A 71 -23.28 -16.60 7.48
CA LYS A 71 -24.52 -17.07 8.10
C LYS A 71 -25.46 -17.52 6.98
N ASN A 72 -25.17 -18.70 6.42
CA ASN A 72 -26.17 -19.51 5.75
C ASN A 72 -26.85 -20.32 6.85
N CYS A 73 -27.84 -19.70 7.50
CA CYS A 73 -28.92 -20.39 8.20
C CYS A 73 -30.23 -19.79 7.71
#